data_AF-A0A7H8IMK8-F1
#
_entry.id   AF-A0A7H8IMK8-F1
#
_cell.length_a   1.000
_cell.length_b   1.000
_cell.length_c   1.000
_cell.angle_alpha   90.00
_cell.angle_beta   90.00
_cell.angle_gamma   90.00
#
_symmetry.space_group_name_H-M   'P 1'
#
loop_
_entity.id
_entity.type
_entity.pdbx_description
1 polymer ?
#
loop_
_entity_poly.entity_id
_entity_poly.type
_entity_poly.pdbx_seq_one_letter_code
_entity_poly.pdbx_strand_id
1 'polypeptide(L)'
;MTAGSARPARRAGRVRPYSLTGGRTRSGHVLLVETFVASLESPDGRFDPAPGGAGTRMLPEIRAIIELCRRMRSVAEVSAMLKIPLGVVRVLLSDLADQGKIRVYGTGRGPGQPDRALLERVLSGLRRL
;
A
#
# COMPACT_ATOMS: atom_id res chain seq x y z
N MET A 1 -17.81 -15.26 -35.19
CA MET A 1 -17.57 -13.91 -34.64
C MET A 1 -17.95 -13.94 -33.17
N THR A 2 -16.98 -14.15 -32.28
CA THR A 2 -17.19 -14.30 -30.83
C THR A 2 -17.17 -12.93 -30.17
N ALA A 3 -18.34 -12.43 -29.76
CA ALA A 3 -18.46 -11.19 -29.02
C ALA A 3 -17.89 -11.36 -27.60
N GLY A 4 -16.76 -10.69 -27.33
CA GLY A 4 -16.15 -10.60 -26.01
C GLY A 4 -17.06 -9.86 -25.04
N SER A 5 -17.61 -10.60 -24.07
CA SER A 5 -18.37 -10.05 -22.95
C SER A 5 -17.43 -9.34 -21.98
N ALA A 6 -17.40 -8.00 -22.03
CA ALA A 6 -16.74 -7.17 -21.04
C ALA A 6 -17.53 -7.25 -19.71
N ARG A 7 -16.98 -7.94 -18.72
CA ARG A 7 -17.57 -8.00 -17.37
C ARG A 7 -17.62 -6.59 -16.76
N PRO A 8 -18.78 -6.08 -16.34
CA PRO A 8 -18.84 -4.80 -15.67
C PRO A 8 -18.10 -4.87 -14.33
N ALA A 9 -17.16 -3.93 -14.13
CA ALA A 9 -16.46 -3.75 -12.87
C ALA A 9 -17.50 -3.51 -11.76
N ARG A 10 -17.55 -4.43 -10.80
CA ARG A 10 -18.41 -4.34 -9.62
C ARG A 10 -18.18 -2.99 -8.94
N ARG A 11 -19.18 -2.10 -9.02
CA ARG A 11 -19.21 -0.86 -8.25
C ARG A 11 -19.35 -1.27 -6.78
N ALA A 12 -18.21 -1.33 -6.07
CA ALA A 12 -18.21 -1.43 -4.62
C ALA A 12 -19.10 -0.32 -4.07
N GLY A 13 -20.04 -0.68 -3.18
CA GLY A 13 -20.97 0.27 -2.57
C GLY A 13 -20.18 1.47 -2.05
N ARG A 14 -20.63 2.68 -2.40
CA ARG A 14 -19.90 3.92 -2.15
C ARG A 14 -19.94 4.26 -0.66
N VAL A 15 -19.13 3.55 0.12
CA VAL A 15 -18.84 3.87 1.52
C VAL A 15 -18.21 5.25 1.54
N ARG A 16 -18.63 6.13 2.45
CA ARG A 16 -17.99 7.44 2.59
C ARG A 16 -16.52 7.20 2.95
N PRO A 17 -15.55 7.85 2.27
CA PRO A 17 -14.13 7.51 2.43
C PRO A 17 -13.64 7.43 3.88
N TYR A 18 -14.16 8.29 4.77
CA TYR A 18 -13.77 8.35 6.18
C TYR A 18 -14.49 7.35 7.10
N SER A 19 -15.54 6.69 6.61
CA SER A 19 -16.17 5.59 7.35
C SER A 19 -15.26 4.35 7.40
N LEU A 20 -14.33 4.22 6.44
CA LEU A 20 -13.36 3.13 6.40
C LEU A 20 -12.34 3.19 7.55
N THR A 21 -12.05 4.38 8.07
CA THR A 21 -11.07 4.58 9.16
C THR A 21 -11.73 4.65 10.53
N GLY A 22 -13.06 4.56 10.61
CA GLY A 22 -13.81 4.75 11.86
C GLY A 22 -13.66 6.15 12.46
N GLY A 23 -13.40 7.17 11.62
CA GLY A 23 -13.17 8.54 12.07
C GLY A 23 -11.70 8.89 12.37
N ARG A 24 -10.78 7.92 12.28
CA ARG A 24 -9.34 8.17 12.43
C ARG A 24 -8.82 8.96 11.23
N THR A 25 -8.08 10.02 11.49
CA THR A 25 -7.48 10.90 10.47
C THR A 25 -5.95 10.90 10.48
N ARG A 26 -5.33 10.21 11.44
CA ARG A 26 -3.87 10.09 11.59
C ARG A 26 -3.44 8.64 11.51
N SER A 27 -2.34 8.39 10.81
CA SER A 27 -1.62 7.11 10.80
C SER A 27 -0.65 7.06 11.99
N GLY A 28 -0.41 5.86 12.54
CA GLY A 28 0.63 5.62 13.54
C GLY A 28 2.04 5.67 12.94
N HIS A 29 2.16 5.34 11.65
CA HIS A 29 3.40 5.44 10.87
C HIS A 29 3.50 6.77 10.11
N VAL A 30 4.73 7.29 9.97
CA VAL A 30 5.03 8.42 9.07
C VAL A 30 5.12 7.90 7.63
N LEU A 31 4.00 7.96 6.91
CA LEU A 31 3.89 7.49 5.54
C LEU A 31 3.87 8.68 4.57
N LEU A 32 5.04 9.06 4.06
CA LEU A 32 5.15 10.07 3.01
C LEU A 32 4.57 9.57 1.69
N VAL A 33 4.29 10.47 0.75
CA VAL A 33 3.63 10.12 -0.52
C VAL A 33 4.50 9.16 -1.34
N GLU A 34 5.81 9.38 -1.29
CA GLU A 34 6.86 8.59 -1.92
C GLU A 34 7.31 7.36 -1.12
N THR A 35 6.74 7.11 0.06
CA THR A 35 7.10 5.93 0.87
C THR A 35 6.67 4.67 0.14
N PHE A 36 7.57 3.71 0.00
CA PHE A 36 7.28 2.43 -0.63
C PHE A 36 6.72 1.43 0.37
N VAL A 37 5.76 0.63 -0.07
CA VAL A 37 5.13 -0.44 0.69
C VAL A 37 5.07 -1.71 -0.14
N ALA A 38 5.16 -2.88 0.50
CA ALA A 38 4.94 -4.17 -0.12
C ALA A 38 4.21 -5.13 0.84
N SER A 39 3.36 -6.00 0.29
CA SER A 39 2.73 -7.08 1.04
C SER A 39 3.77 -8.07 1.52
N LEU A 40 3.58 -8.56 2.75
CA LEU A 40 4.37 -9.65 3.35
C LEU A 40 3.70 -11.02 3.16
N GLU A 41 2.50 -11.08 2.59
CA GLU A 41 1.80 -12.34 2.36
C GLU A 41 2.45 -13.14 1.23
N SER A 42 2.64 -14.44 1.46
CA SER A 42 3.21 -15.39 0.48
C SER A 42 2.31 -15.49 -0.75
N PRO A 43 2.86 -15.59 -1.98
CA PRO A 43 2.06 -15.61 -3.21
C PRO A 43 1.02 -16.74 -3.30
N ASP A 44 1.22 -17.84 -2.56
CA ASP A 44 0.32 -19.00 -2.47
C ASP A 44 -0.69 -18.91 -1.32
N GLY A 45 -0.60 -17.87 -0.49
CA GLY A 45 -1.52 -17.63 0.60
C GLY A 45 -2.90 -17.27 0.05
N ARG A 46 -3.78 -18.27 -0.09
CA ARG A 46 -5.21 -18.00 -0.02
C ARG A 46 -5.43 -17.21 1.27
N PHE A 47 -6.00 -16.02 1.12
CA PHE A 47 -6.50 -15.26 2.25
C PHE A 47 -7.61 -16.09 2.89
N ASP A 48 -7.27 -17.00 3.81
CA ASP A 48 -8.24 -17.78 4.55
C ASP A 48 -8.85 -16.84 5.58
N PRO A 49 -10.13 -16.45 5.44
CA PRO A 49 -10.83 -15.87 6.56
C PRO A 49 -10.84 -16.96 7.64
N ALA A 50 -10.09 -16.74 8.72
CA ALA A 50 -9.95 -17.69 9.82
C ALA A 50 -11.30 -18.41 10.10
N PRO A 51 -11.36 -19.76 10.02
CA PRO A 51 -12.59 -20.48 10.26
C PRO A 51 -12.82 -20.50 11.77
N GLY A 52 -13.59 -19.54 12.30
CA GLY A 52 -13.91 -19.56 13.73
C GLY A 52 -14.54 -18.33 14.37
N GLY A 53 -14.75 -17.22 13.65
CA GLY A 53 -15.37 -16.03 14.25
C GLY A 53 -16.39 -15.40 13.31
N ALA A 54 -17.67 -15.48 13.68
CA ALA A 54 -18.70 -14.64 13.09
C ALA A 54 -18.32 -13.16 13.31
N GLY A 55 -17.84 -12.45 12.27
CA GLY A 55 -17.79 -10.99 12.35
C GLY A 55 -16.83 -10.22 11.43
N THR A 56 -15.66 -10.71 11.07
CA THR A 56 -14.68 -9.83 10.38
C THR A 56 -14.47 -10.22 8.93
N ARG A 57 -15.52 -10.05 8.11
CA ARG A 57 -15.37 -10.08 6.66
C ARG A 57 -14.46 -8.91 6.29
N MET A 58 -13.20 -9.21 5.94
CA MET A 58 -12.22 -8.21 5.53
C MET A 58 -12.83 -7.29 4.47
N LEU A 59 -12.72 -5.98 4.71
CA LEU A 59 -13.25 -4.96 3.81
C LEU A 59 -12.62 -5.12 2.41
N PRO A 60 -13.41 -4.96 1.33
CA PRO A 60 -12.91 -5.12 -0.03
C PRO A 60 -11.74 -4.18 -0.36
N GLU A 61 -11.71 -3.01 0.27
CA GLU A 61 -10.62 -2.02 0.13
C GLU A 61 -9.31 -2.53 0.72
N ILE A 62 -9.35 -3.17 1.90
CA ILE A 62 -8.15 -3.73 2.55
C ILE A 62 -7.58 -4.86 1.68
N ARG A 63 -8.45 -5.74 1.16
CA ARG A 63 -8.04 -6.79 0.22
C ARG A 63 -7.40 -6.21 -1.05
N ALA A 64 -8.00 -5.15 -1.61
CA ALA A 64 -7.46 -4.50 -2.80
C ALA A 64 -6.09 -3.85 -2.54
N ILE A 65 -5.87 -3.26 -1.37
CA ILE A 65 -4.55 -2.73 -0.97
C ILE A 65 -3.50 -3.85 -0.93
N ILE A 66 -3.80 -4.97 -0.28
CA ILE A 66 -2.85 -6.09 -0.17
C ILE A 66 -2.49 -6.65 -1.55
N GLU A 67 -3.49 -6.90 -2.39
CA GLU A 67 -3.28 -7.41 -3.75
C GLU A 67 -2.44 -6.43 -4.58
N LEU A 68 -2.72 -5.13 -4.47
CA LEU A 68 -1.96 -4.10 -5.17
C LEU A 68 -0.50 -4.01 -4.68
N CYS A 69 -0.28 -4.23 -3.38
CA CYS A 69 1.04 -4.19 -2.76
C CYS A 69 1.84 -5.49 -2.91
N ARG A 70 1.33 -6.53 -3.61
CA ARG A 70 2.15 -7.71 -3.98
C ARG A 70 3.38 -7.34 -4.81
N ARG A 71 3.26 -6.25 -5.57
CA ARG A 71 4.42 -5.52 -6.11
C ARG A 71 4.66 -4.31 -5.22
N MET A 72 5.92 -3.98 -5.00
CA MET A 72 6.27 -2.78 -4.25
C MET A 72 5.70 -1.54 -4.94
N ARG A 73 5.01 -0.69 -4.17
CA ARG A 73 4.34 0.53 -4.67
C ARG A 73 4.49 1.66 -3.68
N SER A 74 4.48 2.89 -4.17
CA SER A 74 4.43 4.07 -3.32
C SER A 74 3.01 4.29 -2.76
N VAL A 75 2.91 4.98 -1.62
CA VAL A 75 1.61 5.39 -1.04
C VAL A 75 0.78 6.20 -2.05
N ALA A 76 1.43 7.04 -2.86
CA ALA A 76 0.80 7.80 -3.94
C ALA A 76 0.11 6.89 -4.96
N GLU A 77 0.83 5.89 -5.47
CA GLU A 77 0.31 4.94 -6.45
C GLU A 77 -0.87 4.17 -5.89
N VAL A 78 -0.78 3.70 -4.63
CA VAL A 78 -1.89 2.97 -3.99
C VAL A 78 -3.15 3.83 -3.95
N SER A 79 -3.03 5.10 -3.53
CA SER A 79 -4.15 6.04 -3.49
C SER A 79 -4.74 6.34 -4.87
N ALA A 80 -3.88 6.59 -5.87
CA ALA A 80 -4.30 6.89 -7.22
C ALA A 80 -5.02 5.70 -7.88
N MET A 81 -4.49 4.49 -7.73
CA MET A 81 -5.02 3.29 -8.37
C MET A 81 -6.34 2.84 -7.74
N LEU A 82 -6.47 2.94 -6.41
CA LEU A 82 -7.71 2.58 -5.72
C LEU A 82 -8.75 3.71 -5.73
N LYS A 83 -8.37 4.93 -6.13
CA LYS A 83 -9.20 6.14 -6.10
C LYS A 83 -9.74 6.43 -4.69
N ILE A 84 -8.92 6.18 -3.68
CA ILE A 84 -9.20 6.42 -2.26
C ILE A 84 -8.38 7.64 -1.80
N PRO A 85 -8.94 8.56 -0.99
CA PRO A 85 -8.19 9.71 -0.49
C PRO A 85 -6.91 9.30 0.25
N LEU A 86 -5.84 10.07 0.05
CA LEU A 86 -4.51 9.77 0.59
C LEU A 86 -4.51 9.54 2.11
N GLY A 87 -5.25 10.36 2.87
CA GLY A 87 -5.35 10.20 4.33
C GLY A 87 -5.95 8.86 4.75
N VAL A 88 -6.96 8.38 4.02
CA VAL A 88 -7.59 7.08 4.28
C VAL A 88 -6.61 5.95 3.98
N VAL A 89 -5.91 6.02 2.83
CA VAL A 89 -4.89 5.02 2.47
C VAL A 89 -3.78 4.95 3.51
N ARG A 90 -3.29 6.09 4.01
CA ARG A 90 -2.27 6.12 5.07
C ARG A 90 -2.72 5.43 6.35
N VAL A 91 -3.96 5.65 6.77
CA VAL A 91 -4.52 4.98 7.95
C VAL A 91 -4.61 3.47 7.71
N LEU A 92 -5.15 3.05 6.57
CA LEU A 92 -5.28 1.62 6.25
C LEU A 92 -3.93 0.91 6.10
N LEU A 93 -2.93 1.57 5.49
CA LEU A 93 -1.57 1.04 5.38
C LEU A 93 -0.88 0.97 6.75
N SER A 94 -1.11 1.96 7.63
CA SER A 94 -0.63 1.92 9.01
C SER A 94 -1.19 0.72 9.74
N ASP A 95 -2.50 0.51 9.67
CA ASP A 95 -3.17 -0.63 10.32
C ASP A 95 -2.65 -1.97 9.79
N LEU A 96 -2.37 -2.06 8.49
CA LEU A 96 -1.80 -3.26 7.87
C LEU A 96 -0.34 -3.49 8.25
N ALA A 97 0.44 -2.43 8.43
CA ALA A 97 1.80 -2.51 8.93
C ALA A 97 1.83 -2.98 10.40
N ASP A 98 0.93 -2.46 11.24
CA ASP A 98 0.77 -2.87 12.64
C ASP A 98 0.34 -4.34 12.76
N GLN A 99 -0.45 -4.84 11.80
CA GLN A 99 -0.82 -6.25 11.68
C GLN A 99 0.28 -7.14 11.08
N GLY A 100 1.42 -6.58 10.67
CA GLY A 100 2.49 -7.34 10.03
C GLY A 100 2.16 -7.86 8.62
N LYS A 101 1.11 -7.33 7.97
CA LYS A 101 0.68 -7.74 6.62
C LYS A 101 1.40 -6.97 5.51
N ILE A 102 1.89 -5.77 5.81
CA ILE A 102 2.63 -4.93 4.88
C ILE A 102 3.95 -4.51 5.51
N ARG A 103 5.01 -4.53 4.71
CA ARG A 103 6.29 -3.92 5.01
C ARG A 103 6.33 -2.50 4.48
N VAL A 104 6.71 -1.57 5.34
CA VAL A 104 6.99 -0.17 4.99
C VAL A 104 8.49 -0.03 4.77
N TYR A 105 8.87 0.45 3.59
CA TYR A 105 10.25 0.82 3.29
C TYR A 105 10.39 2.30 3.58
N GLY A 106 11.23 2.63 4.56
CA GLY A 106 11.49 4.03 4.90
C GLY A 106 11.94 4.81 3.67
N THR A 107 11.54 6.08 3.59
CA THR A 107 12.26 7.02 2.74
C THR A 107 13.71 7.03 3.24
N GLY A 108 14.71 7.17 2.36
CA GLY A 108 16.14 6.99 2.66
C GLY A 108 16.75 7.89 3.75
N ARG A 109 15.93 8.49 4.63
CA ARG A 109 16.27 9.10 5.92
C ARG A 109 16.25 8.08 7.07
N GLY A 110 16.71 6.86 6.85
CA GLY A 110 17.18 6.00 7.95
C GLY A 110 18.49 6.54 8.53
N PRO A 111 18.96 6.05 9.69
CA PRO A 111 20.22 6.48 10.32
C PRO A 111 21.43 5.99 9.53
N GLY A 112 21.60 6.54 8.33
CA GLY A 112 22.53 6.11 7.31
C GLY A 112 22.38 7.04 6.11
N GLN A 113 22.56 8.35 6.36
CA GLN A 113 22.75 9.30 5.27
C GLN A 113 23.89 8.74 4.39
N PRO A 114 23.69 8.61 3.07
CA PRO A 114 24.73 8.09 2.20
C PRO A 114 25.98 8.91 2.41
N ASP A 115 27.09 8.24 2.71
CA ASP A 115 28.36 8.90 2.99
C ASP A 115 28.72 9.82 1.82
N ARG A 116 29.25 11.00 2.14
CA ARG A 116 29.71 12.02 1.18
C ARG A 116 30.59 11.38 0.10
N ALA A 117 31.45 10.44 0.49
CA ALA A 117 32.33 9.72 -0.43
C ALA A 117 31.56 8.93 -1.49
N LEU A 118 30.45 8.27 -1.12
CA LEU A 118 29.59 7.57 -2.08
C LEU A 118 28.93 8.55 -3.05
N LEU A 119 28.40 9.66 -2.53
CA LEU A 119 27.74 10.69 -3.34
C LEU A 119 28.71 11.33 -4.34
N GLU A 120 29.95 11.61 -3.93
CA GLU A 120 31.00 12.15 -4.82
C GLU A 120 31.41 11.14 -5.88
N ARG A 121 31.47 9.84 -5.54
CA ARG A 121 31.78 8.77 -6.50
C ARG A 121 30.70 8.64 -7.57
N VAL A 122 29.42 8.71 -7.17
CA VAL A 122 28.28 8.71 -8.10
C VAL A 122 28.30 9.96 -8.99
N LEU A 123 28.53 11.14 -8.42
CA LEU A 123 28.62 12.40 -9.17
C LEU A 123 29.75 12.36 -10.22
N SER A 124 30.93 11.87 -9.84
CA SER A 124 32.04 11.71 -10.77
C SER A 124 31.73 10.68 -11.87
N GLY A 125 30.95 9.64 -11.58
CA GLY A 125 30.52 8.67 -12.59
C GLY A 125 29.56 9.29 -13.61
N LEU A 126 28.54 10.03 -13.14
CA LEU A 126 27.55 10.68 -14.00
C LEU A 126 28.14 11.78 -14.89
N ARG A 127 29.21 12.46 -14.46
CA ARG A 127 29.89 13.51 -15.23
C ARG A 127 30.84 12.99 -16.32
N ARG A 128 31.11 11.68 -16.36
CA ARG A 128 31.99 11.04 -17.35
C ARG A 128 31.22 10.32 -18.46
N LEU A 129 29.89 10.45 -18.47
CA LEU A 129 28.96 10.05 -19.52
C LEU A 129 28.60 11.27 -20.36
#